data_AF-A0A6M0C9Z1-F1
#
_entry.id   AF-A0A6M0C9Z1-F1
#
_cell.length_a   1.000
_cell.length_b   1.000
_cell.length_c   1.000
_cell.angle_alpha   90.00
_cell.angle_beta   90.00
_cell.angle_gamma   90.00
#
_symmetry.space_group_name_H-M   'P 1'
#
loop_
_entity.id
_entity.type
_entity.pdbx_description
1 polymer ?
#
loop_
_entity_poly.entity_id
_entity_poly.type
_entity_poly.pdbx_seq_one_letter_code
_entity_poly.pdbx_strand_id
1 'polypeptide(L)'
;MQCPICQHPNSRVLESRSTEAGQSVRRRRECLNCQHRFTTYERIEFVPITVIKKDGARESFDKSKLTHALIHSCEKTGVESKEIEAMVEVIEAEIMGRSLREIT
;
A
#
# COMPACT_ATOMS: atom_id res chain seq x y z
N MET A 1 -14.54 -1.81 -15.13
CA MET A 1 -14.95 -0.69 -14.26
C MET A 1 -16.41 -0.40 -14.53
N GLN A 2 -17.27 -0.65 -13.54
CA GLN A 2 -18.71 -0.53 -13.66
C GLN A 2 -19.15 0.95 -13.71
N CYS A 3 -20.10 1.28 -14.60
CA CYS A 3 -20.63 2.64 -14.69
C CYS A 3 -21.44 2.99 -13.43
N PRO A 4 -21.20 4.15 -12.78
CA PRO A 4 -21.93 4.54 -11.58
C PRO A 4 -23.41 4.87 -11.82
N ILE A 5 -23.82 5.12 -13.07
CA ILE A 5 -25.20 5.51 -13.41
C ILE A 5 -26.04 4.30 -13.82
N CYS A 6 -25.59 3.56 -14.84
CA CYS A 6 -26.36 2.46 -15.43
C CYS A 6 -25.82 1.06 -15.09
N GLN A 7 -24.78 0.99 -14.25
CA GLN A 7 -24.18 -0.27 -13.78
C GLN A 7 -23.61 -1.18 -14.88
N HIS A 8 -23.49 -0.69 -16.11
CA HIS A 8 -22.90 -1.44 -17.22
C HIS A 8 -21.38 -1.64 -17.00
N PRO A 9 -20.83 -2.86 -17.23
CA PRO A 9 -19.44 -3.19 -16.89
C PRO A 9 -18.40 -2.56 -17.83
N ASN A 10 -18.79 -2.18 -19.04
CA ASN A 10 -17.88 -1.71 -20.07
C ASN A 10 -17.79 -0.17 -20.10
N SER A 11 -16.55 0.32 -20.08
CA SER A 11 -16.22 1.73 -20.21
C SER A 11 -14.91 1.93 -20.96
N ARG A 12 -14.83 2.98 -21.77
CA ARG A 12 -13.64 3.40 -22.52
C ARG A 12 -12.84 4.41 -21.70
N VAL A 13 -11.52 4.28 -21.67
CA VAL A 13 -10.63 5.31 -21.09
C VAL A 13 -10.42 6.42 -22.12
N LEU A 14 -10.69 7.66 -21.72
CA LEU A 14 -10.49 8.86 -22.54
C LEU A 14 -9.16 9.54 -22.26
N GLU A 15 -8.78 9.60 -20.98
CA GLU A 15 -7.60 10.34 -20.52
C GLU A 15 -7.02 9.68 -19.27
N SER A 16 -5.69 9.56 -19.19
CA SER A 16 -4.97 9.07 -18.02
C SER A 16 -3.95 10.10 -17.56
N ARG A 17 -3.90 10.40 -16.26
CA ARG A 17 -2.88 11.27 -15.65
C ARG A 17 -2.36 10.63 -14.37
N SER A 18 -1.04 10.71 -14.15
CA SER A 18 -0.42 10.33 -12.88
C SER A 18 -0.66 11.42 -11.83
N THR A 19 -1.02 11.04 -10.60
CA THR A 19 -1.32 11.94 -9.47
C THR A 19 -0.62 11.46 -8.20
N GLU A 20 -0.65 12.26 -7.13
CA GLU A 20 -0.05 11.92 -5.81
C GLU A 20 1.42 11.49 -5.90
N ALA A 21 2.27 12.33 -6.50
CA ALA A 21 3.70 12.05 -6.68
C ALA A 21 4.02 10.68 -7.36
N GLY A 22 3.10 10.15 -8.16
CA GLY A 22 3.24 8.87 -8.87
C GLY A 22 2.61 7.67 -8.17
N GLN A 23 1.98 7.86 -7.00
CA GLN A 23 1.33 6.78 -6.24
C GLN A 23 -0.08 6.43 -6.73
N SER A 24 -0.67 7.27 -7.59
CA SER A 24 -1.99 7.03 -8.14
C SER A 24 -2.13 7.42 -9.60
N VAL A 25 -3.07 6.78 -10.29
CA VAL A 25 -3.43 7.06 -11.68
C VAL A 25 -4.90 7.47 -11.74
N ARG A 26 -5.13 8.71 -12.14
CA ARG A 26 -6.47 9.24 -12.42
C ARG A 26 -6.84 8.93 -13.86
N ARG A 27 -7.96 8.23 -14.08
CA ARG A 27 -8.50 7.92 -15.42
C ARG A 27 -9.88 8.52 -15.62
N ARG A 28 -10.06 9.27 -16.70
CA ARG A 28 -11.38 9.72 -17.17
C ARG A 28 -11.95 8.66 -18.08
N ARG A 29 -13.14 8.15 -17.77
CA ARG A 29 -13.80 7.05 -18.49
C ARG A 29 -15.14 7.49 -19.04
N GLU A 30 -15.59 6.85 -20.10
CA GLU A 30 -16.92 7.02 -20.70
C GLU A 30 -17.62 5.65 -20.77
N CYS A 31 -18.86 5.58 -20.31
CA CYS A 31 -19.65 4.36 -20.40
C CYS A 31 -20.06 4.07 -21.85
N LEU A 32 -19.92 2.82 -22.30
CA LEU A 32 -20.31 2.44 -23.67
C LEU A 32 -21.82 2.31 -23.87
N ASN A 33 -22.61 2.24 -22.79
CA ASN A 33 -24.07 2.11 -22.87
C ASN A 33 -24.79 3.46 -22.77
N CYS A 34 -24.52 4.24 -21.71
CA CYS A 34 -25.21 5.51 -21.46
C CYS A 34 -24.37 6.76 -21.79
N GLN A 35 -23.15 6.59 -22.34
CA GLN A 35 -22.22 7.68 -22.69
C GLN A 35 -21.82 8.59 -21.52
N HIS A 36 -22.18 8.24 -20.28
CA HIS A 36 -21.85 9.02 -19.10
C HIS A 36 -20.35 8.98 -18.81
N ARG A 37 -19.78 10.15 -18.49
CA ARG A 37 -18.35 10.32 -18.21
C ARG A 37 -18.11 10.39 -16.70
N PHE A 38 -17.15 9.60 -16.22
CA PHE A 38 -16.79 9.54 -14.81
C PHE A 38 -15.27 9.42 -14.62
N THR A 39 -14.78 9.71 -13.42
CA THR A 39 -13.36 9.63 -13.08
C THR A 39 -13.13 8.46 -12.12
N THR A 40 -12.12 7.65 -12.38
CA THR A 40 -11.64 6.63 -11.45
C THR A 40 -10.23 6.96 -10.98
N TYR A 41 -9.93 6.68 -9.73
CA TYR A 41 -8.59 6.74 -9.17
C TYR A 41 -8.12 5.32 -8.91
N GLU A 42 -7.02 4.94 -9.55
CA GLU A 42 -6.32 3.70 -9.26
C GLU A 42 -5.16 4.03 -8.34
N ARG A 43 -5.10 3.34 -7.20
CA ARG A 43 -4.06 3.51 -6.19
C ARG A 43 -3.38 2.16 -5.99
N ILE A 44 -2.10 2.18 -5.65
CA ILE A 44 -1.41 0.98 -5.19
C ILE A 44 -2.04 0.62 -3.83
N GLU A 45 -2.73 -0.51 -3.79
CA GLU A 45 -3.23 -1.06 -2.53
C GLU A 45 -2.17 -2.00 -1.97
N PHE A 46 -1.58 -1.62 -0.83
CA PHE A 46 -0.72 -2.52 -0.08
C PHE A 46 -1.60 -3.51 0.66
N VAL A 47 -1.43 -4.80 0.37
CA VAL A 47 -2.10 -5.84 1.13
C VAL A 47 -1.51 -5.84 2.54
N PRO A 48 -2.32 -5.70 3.61
CA PRO A 48 -1.79 -5.66 4.97
C PRO A 48 -1.14 -7.01 5.32
N ILE A 49 0.11 -6.96 5.75
CA ILE A 49 0.80 -8.12 6.35
C ILE A 49 0.25 -8.34 7.76
N THR A 50 0.03 -9.60 8.14
CA THR A 50 -0.38 -9.98 9.50
C THR A 50 0.82 -10.50 10.27
N VAL A 51 1.02 -10.00 11.48
CA VAL A 51 2.02 -10.48 12.45
C VAL A 51 1.32 -11.34 13.49
N ILE A 52 1.80 -12.56 13.68
CA ILE A 52 1.38 -13.49 14.73
C ILE A 52 2.36 -13.31 15.89
N LYS A 53 1.90 -12.68 16.97
CA LYS A 53 2.68 -12.48 18.18
C LYS A 53 2.92 -13.81 18.92
N LYS A 54 3.86 -13.81 19.87
CA LYS A 54 4.22 -14.99 20.70
C LYS A 54 3.05 -15.56 21.51
N ASP A 55 2.09 -14.71 21.87
CA ASP A 55 0.85 -15.07 22.57
C ASP A 55 -0.24 -15.60 21.62
N GLY A 56 0.04 -15.67 20.31
CA GLY A 56 -0.89 -16.07 19.26
C GLY A 56 -1.79 -14.94 18.76
N ALA A 57 -1.67 -13.72 19.30
CA ALA A 57 -2.45 -12.58 18.84
C ALA A 57 -2.05 -12.19 17.41
N ARG A 58 -3.03 -11.82 16.59
CA ARG A 58 -2.83 -11.37 15.22
C ARG A 58 -2.98 -9.86 15.16
N GLU A 59 -1.95 -9.17 14.68
CA GLU A 59 -2.00 -7.73 14.44
C GLU A 59 -1.56 -7.42 13.01
N SER A 60 -2.02 -6.30 12.46
CA SER A 60 -1.45 -5.80 11.21
C SER A 60 -0.02 -5.33 11.45
N PHE A 61 0.86 -5.59 10.50
CA PHE A 61 2.23 -5.09 10.51
C PHE A 61 2.21 -3.57 10.58
N ASP A 62 2.95 -3.04 11.54
CA ASP A 62 3.08 -1.61 11.77
C ASP A 62 4.57 -1.25 11.77
N LYS A 63 4.98 -0.51 10.73
CA LYS A 63 6.34 -0.01 10.57
C LYS A 63 6.81 0.79 11.78
N SER A 64 5.92 1.58 12.40
CA SER A 64 6.28 2.42 13.55
C SER A 64 6.72 1.58 14.75
N LYS A 65 6.05 0.45 15.00
CA LYS A 65 6.44 -0.49 16.07
C LYS A 65 7.81 -1.10 15.82
N LEU A 66 8.12 -1.44 14.56
CA LEU A 66 9.44 -1.97 14.18
C LEU A 66 10.53 -0.92 14.37
N THR A 67 10.30 0.31 13.90
CA THR A 67 11.25 1.43 14.07
C THR A 67 11.52 1.71 15.54
N HIS A 68 10.46 1.81 16.37
CA HIS A 68 10.61 2.06 17.80
C HIS A 68 11.38 0.94 18.51
N ALA A 69 11.12 -0.31 18.17
CA ALA A 69 11.84 -1.45 18.73
C ALA A 69 13.33 -1.43 18.37
N LEU A 70 13.66 -1.08 17.12
CA LEU A 70 15.05 -0.96 16.67
C LEU A 70 15.77 0.22 17.31
N ILE A 71 15.13 1.40 17.39
CA ILE A 71 15.68 2.56 18.10
C ILE A 71 16.02 2.16 19.53
N HIS A 72 15.07 1.56 20.25
CA HIS A 72 15.28 1.17 21.64
C HIS A 72 16.41 0.14 21.80
N SER A 73 16.48 -0.83 20.87
CA SER A 73 17.55 -1.85 20.88
C SER A 73 18.92 -1.25 20.55
N CYS A 74 18.98 -0.19 19.75
CA CYS A 74 20.20 0.44 19.27
C CYS A 74 20.66 1.67 20.09
N GLU A 75 19.91 2.07 21.12
CA GLU A 75 20.18 3.27 21.95
C GLU A 75 21.63 3.36 22.49
N LYS A 76 22.27 2.22 22.77
CA LYS A 76 23.63 2.18 23.36
C LYS A 76 24.75 1.85 22.37
N THR A 77 24.41 1.62 21.11
CA THR A 77 25.35 1.17 20.07
C THR A 77 25.88 2.29 19.19
N GLY A 78 25.34 3.52 19.32
CA GLY A 78 25.81 4.68 18.54
C GLY A 78 25.39 4.65 17.06
N VAL A 79 24.38 3.86 16.71
CA VAL A 79 23.82 3.78 15.34
C VAL A 79 23.00 5.04 15.07
N GLU A 80 23.17 5.65 13.91
CA GLU A 80 22.39 6.84 13.55
C GLU A 80 20.94 6.48 13.23
N SER A 81 20.00 7.38 13.54
CA SER A 81 18.57 7.17 13.25
C SER A 81 18.31 6.91 11.77
N LYS A 82 19.10 7.53 10.88
CA LYS A 82 19.01 7.36 9.44
C LYS A 82 19.38 5.94 8.99
N GLU A 83 20.33 5.30 9.65
CA GLU A 83 20.70 3.91 9.37
C GLU A 83 19.59 2.95 9.82
N ILE A 84 18.97 3.23 10.97
CA ILE A 84 17.81 2.48 11.46
C ILE A 84 16.64 2.59 10.48
N GLU A 85 16.33 3.80 9.99
CA GLU A 85 15.28 4.02 8.98
C GLU A 85 15.56 3.22 7.70
N ALA A 86 16.79 3.25 7.19
CA ALA A 86 17.19 2.48 6.02
C ALA A 86 17.05 0.97 6.25
N MET A 87 17.42 0.46 7.43
CA MET A 87 17.22 -0.96 7.78
C MET A 87 15.74 -1.33 7.83
N VAL A 88 14.89 -0.47 8.40
CA VAL A 88 13.44 -0.69 8.44
C VAL A 88 12.87 -0.78 7.02
N GLU A 89 13.28 0.11 6.11
CA GLU A 89 12.83 0.06 4.70
C GLU A 89 13.23 -1.25 4.00
N VAL A 90 14.44 -1.75 4.24
CA VAL A 90 14.88 -3.03 3.69
C VAL A 90 14.05 -4.19 4.23
N ILE A 91 13.81 -4.23 5.54
CA ILE A 91 12.97 -5.26 6.18
C ILE A 91 11.55 -5.19 5.64
N GLU A 92 10.98 -3.99 5.53
CA GLU A 92 9.64 -3.76 5.02
C GLU A 92 9.49 -4.26 3.57
N ALA A 93 10.46 -3.93 2.70
CA ALA A 93 10.50 -4.39 1.33
C ALA A 93 10.61 -5.92 1.24
N GLU A 94 11.43 -6.54 2.10
CA GLU A 94 11.56 -8.00 2.16
C GLU A 94 10.25 -8.66 2.56
N ILE A 95 9.57 -8.14 3.60
CA ILE A 95 8.29 -8.69 4.05
C ILE A 95 7.21 -8.52 2.98
N MET A 96 7.15 -7.37 2.29
CA MET A 96 6.22 -7.17 1.17
C MET A 96 6.49 -8.10 -0.02
N GLY A 97 7.75 -8.51 -0.22
CA GLY A 97 8.14 -9.45 -1.27
C GLY A 97 7.79 -10.91 -0.98
N ARG A 98 7.40 -11.25 0.25
CA ARG A 98 7.04 -12.63 0.61
C ARG A 98 5.66 -12.99 0.04
N SER A 99 5.53 -14.23 -0.43
CA SER A 99 4.23 -14.77 -0.87
C SER A 99 3.27 -15.01 0.31
N LEU A 100 3.84 -15.30 1.48
CA LEU A 100 3.13 -15.49 2.74
C LEU A 100 2.84 -14.12 3.37
N ARG A 101 1.58 -13.91 3.69
CA ARG A 101 1.06 -12.66 4.29
C ARG A 101 0.99 -12.72 5.82
N GLU A 102 1.53 -13.80 6.40
CA GLU A 102 1.64 -14.01 7.83
C GLU A 102 3.13 -14.13 8.20
N ILE A 103 3.57 -13.35 9.18
CA ILE A 103 4.90 -13.43 9.79
C ILE A 103 4.75 -13.69 11.30
N THR A 104 5.69 -14.40 11.91
CA THR A 104 5.66 -14.80 13.33
C THR A 104 6.80 -14.13 14.09
#